data_AF-A0A2H0Q9B2-F1
#
_entry.id   AF-A0A2H0Q9B2-F1
#
_cell.length_a   1.000
_cell.length_b   1.000
_cell.length_c   1.000
_cell.angle_alpha   90.00
_cell.angle_beta   90.00
_cell.angle_gamma   90.00
#
_symmetry.space_group_name_H-M   'P 1'
#
loop_
_entity.id
_entity.type
_entity.pdbx_description
1 polymer ?
#
loop_
_entity_poly.entity_id
_entity_poly.type
_entity_poly.pdbx_seq_one_letter_code
_entity_poly.pdbx_strand_id
1 'polypeptide(L)'
;MIHALRYTEDLEKAGFSAEQAKASVKIWMDLMSDNFATRSDFKEYQFMTRSDLREFQIDFGSRLDKLDQKFSKRCDELDQKIDKRYDELDQKIDKRYDELDQKIDKRYDELDQKIDKRYDDLDQKIDKRFDQIQKDMQLLEAKLTVKLGSIMVIGIGLLGALKLI
;
A
#
# COMPACT_ATOMS: atom_id res chain seq x y z
N MET A 1 -58.55 19.43 -42.76
CA MET A 1 -60.01 19.36 -42.52
C MET A 1 -60.61 19.21 -43.90
N ILE A 2 -61.39 18.17 -44.15
CA ILE A 2 -61.92 17.95 -45.49
C ILE A 2 -63.07 18.93 -45.72
N HIS A 3 -63.03 19.64 -46.85
CA HIS A 3 -64.07 20.58 -47.22
C HIS A 3 -65.26 19.82 -47.81
N ALA A 4 -66.09 19.22 -46.95
CA ALA A 4 -67.26 18.43 -47.33
C ALA A 4 -68.17 19.16 -48.33
N LEU A 5 -68.36 20.47 -48.13
CA LEU A 5 -69.15 21.34 -49.02
C LEU A 5 -68.54 21.48 -50.43
N ARG A 6 -67.21 21.61 -50.52
CA ARG A 6 -66.51 21.67 -51.80
C ARG A 6 -66.60 20.33 -52.52
N TYR A 7 -66.47 19.23 -51.79
CA TYR A 7 -66.57 17.89 -52.34
C TYR A 7 -68.00 17.57 -52.83
N THR A 8 -69.04 18.02 -52.13
CA THR A 8 -70.43 17.93 -52.62
C THR A 8 -70.64 18.76 -53.89
N GLU A 9 -70.14 20.00 -53.95
CA GLU A 9 -70.25 20.87 -55.13
C GLU A 9 -69.54 20.28 -56.36
N ASP A 10 -68.36 19.67 -56.17
CA ASP A 10 -67.61 19.04 -57.25
C ASP A 10 -68.32 17.79 -57.80
N LEU A 11 -69.02 17.02 -56.95
CA LEU A 11 -69.84 15.87 -57.36
C LEU A 11 -71.10 16.30 -58.14
N GLU A 12 -71.79 17.35 -57.69
CA GLU A 12 -72.95 17.89 -58.40
C GLU A 12 -72.55 18.43 -59.79
N LYS A 13 -71.41 19.11 -59.91
CA LYS A 13 -70.85 19.55 -61.20
C LYS A 13 -70.44 18.38 -62.11
N ALA A 14 -70.10 17.23 -61.55
CA ALA A 14 -69.80 16.01 -62.29
C ALA A 14 -71.06 15.24 -62.74
N GLY A 15 -72.26 15.75 -62.46
CA GLY A 15 -73.53 15.21 -62.93
C GLY A 15 -74.27 14.30 -61.95
N PHE A 16 -73.81 14.19 -60.69
CA PHE A 16 -74.54 13.49 -59.63
C PHE A 16 -75.72 14.34 -59.15
N SER A 17 -76.84 13.71 -58.75
CA SER A 17 -77.90 14.44 -58.05
C SER A 17 -77.42 14.92 -56.68
N ALA A 18 -78.03 15.99 -56.16
CA ALA A 18 -77.70 16.51 -54.83
C ALA A 18 -77.84 15.46 -53.71
N GLU A 19 -78.76 14.50 -53.86
CA GLU A 19 -78.94 13.40 -52.91
C GLU A 19 -77.81 12.37 -53.02
N GLN A 20 -77.41 12.01 -54.25
CA GLN A 20 -76.29 11.09 -54.49
C GLN A 20 -74.96 11.67 -54.02
N ALA A 21 -74.72 12.97 -54.25
CA ALA A 21 -73.54 13.68 -53.78
C ALA A 21 -73.48 13.67 -52.24
N LYS A 22 -74.57 14.07 -51.57
CA LYS A 22 -74.64 14.07 -50.09
C LYS A 22 -74.45 12.68 -49.49
N ALA A 23 -75.07 11.65 -50.06
CA ALA A 23 -74.92 10.27 -49.60
C ALA A 23 -73.46 9.79 -49.72
N SER A 24 -72.80 10.09 -50.85
CA SER A 24 -71.41 9.69 -51.10
C SER A 24 -70.42 10.38 -50.15
N VAL A 25 -70.59 11.70 -49.95
CA VAL A 25 -69.77 12.46 -49.00
C VAL A 25 -69.98 11.97 -47.57
N LYS A 26 -71.23 11.68 -47.18
CA LYS A 26 -71.54 11.13 -45.86
C LYS A 26 -70.87 9.78 -45.62
N ILE A 27 -71.02 8.82 -46.53
CA ILE A 27 -70.37 7.49 -46.41
C ILE A 27 -68.86 7.62 -46.25
N TRP A 28 -68.25 8.51 -47.04
CA TRP A 28 -66.81 8.73 -46.97
C TRP A 28 -66.37 9.44 -45.68
N MET A 29 -67.15 10.40 -45.18
CA MET A 29 -66.89 11.06 -43.90
C MET A 29 -67.03 10.08 -42.72
N ASP A 30 -68.06 9.22 -42.73
CA ASP A 30 -68.25 8.17 -41.73
C ASP A 30 -67.06 7.20 -41.77
N LEU A 31 -66.67 6.73 -42.97
CA LEU A 31 -65.50 5.85 -43.14
C LEU A 31 -64.18 6.50 -42.66
N MET A 32 -63.98 7.79 -42.95
CA MET A 32 -62.79 8.52 -42.51
C MET A 32 -62.79 8.75 -41.00
N SER A 33 -63.94 9.01 -40.39
CA SER A 33 -64.06 9.23 -38.94
C SER A 33 -63.88 7.93 -38.15
N ASP A 34 -64.38 6.81 -38.66
CA ASP A 34 -64.35 5.54 -37.94
C ASP A 34 -62.99 4.82 -38.05
N ASN A 35 -62.24 5.07 -39.13
CA ASN A 35 -61.00 4.33 -39.42
C ASN A 35 -59.71 5.16 -39.34
N PHE A 36 -59.78 6.49 -39.31
CA PHE A 36 -58.58 7.34 -39.32
C PHE A 36 -58.51 8.31 -38.15
N ALA A 37 -57.32 8.41 -37.56
CA ALA A 37 -57.02 9.39 -36.53
C ALA A 37 -57.17 10.83 -37.06
N THR A 38 -57.84 11.67 -36.27
CA THR A 38 -58.00 13.08 -36.55
C THR A 38 -56.71 13.85 -36.23
N ARG A 39 -56.67 15.11 -36.67
CA ARG A 39 -55.59 16.03 -36.29
C ARG A 39 -55.53 16.27 -34.77
N SER A 40 -56.66 16.11 -34.07
CA SER A 40 -56.71 16.24 -32.61
C SER A 40 -55.98 15.06 -31.97
N ASP A 41 -56.30 13.83 -32.39
CA ASP A 41 -55.68 12.60 -31.90
C ASP A 41 -54.16 12.64 -32.09
N PHE A 42 -53.69 13.11 -33.26
CA PHE A 42 -52.26 13.25 -33.50
C PHE A 42 -51.58 14.27 -32.57
N LYS A 43 -52.24 15.39 -32.25
CA LYS A 43 -51.72 16.36 -31.27
C LYS A 43 -51.67 15.77 -29.87
N GLU A 44 -52.66 14.95 -29.51
CA GLU A 44 -52.68 14.22 -28.24
C GLU A 44 -51.53 13.22 -28.16
N TYR A 45 -51.30 12.40 -29.19
CA TYR A 45 -50.14 11.52 -29.27
C TYR A 45 -48.81 12.28 -29.21
N GLN A 46 -48.72 13.44 -29.86
CA GLN A 46 -47.52 14.28 -29.81
C GLN A 46 -47.28 14.82 -28.38
N PHE A 47 -48.35 15.19 -27.68
CA PHE A 47 -48.28 15.66 -26.30
C PHE A 47 -47.88 14.53 -25.35
N MET A 48 -48.53 13.38 -25.44
CA MET A 48 -48.22 12.19 -24.63
C MET A 48 -46.76 11.76 -24.83
N THR A 49 -46.33 11.59 -26.09
CA THR A 49 -44.94 11.22 -26.41
C THR A 49 -43.93 12.23 -25.82
N ARG A 50 -44.22 13.53 -25.87
CA ARG A 50 -43.35 14.55 -25.27
C ARG A 50 -43.33 14.48 -23.75
N SER A 51 -44.46 14.15 -23.14
CA SER A 51 -44.57 13.93 -21.69
C SER A 51 -43.75 12.73 -21.27
N ASP A 52 -43.93 11.59 -21.93
CA ASP A 52 -43.22 10.34 -21.64
C ASP A 52 -41.70 10.49 -21.80
N LEU A 53 -41.26 11.20 -22.85
CA LEU A 53 -39.84 11.50 -23.05
C LEU A 53 -39.27 12.38 -21.94
N ARG A 54 -40.04 13.36 -21.44
CA ARG A 54 -39.60 14.21 -20.32
C ARG A 54 -39.50 13.39 -19.03
N GLU A 55 -40.47 12.53 -18.76
CA GLU A 55 -40.44 11.65 -17.60
C GLU A 55 -39.25 10.69 -17.67
N PHE A 56 -39.02 10.08 -18.83
CA PHE A 56 -37.84 9.25 -19.07
C PHE A 56 -36.53 10.00 -18.84
N GLN A 57 -36.41 11.24 -19.34
CA GLN A 57 -35.22 12.07 -19.10
C GLN A 57 -34.99 12.32 -17.61
N ILE A 58 -36.05 12.59 -16.84
CA ILE A 58 -35.96 12.83 -15.40
C ILE A 58 -35.55 11.55 -14.65
N ASP A 59 -36.20 10.42 -14.92
CA ASP A 59 -35.86 9.13 -14.30
C ASP A 59 -34.43 8.72 -14.65
N PHE A 60 -34.04 8.84 -15.91
CA PHE A 60 -32.68 8.52 -16.36
C PHE A 60 -31.63 9.40 -15.68
N GLY A 61 -31.86 10.72 -15.60
CA GLY A 61 -30.99 11.64 -14.87
C GLY A 61 -30.85 11.25 -13.39
N SER A 62 -31.97 10.97 -12.72
CA SER A 62 -31.95 10.55 -11.31
C SER A 62 -31.18 9.24 -11.09
N ARG A 63 -31.27 8.30 -12.03
CA ARG A 63 -30.51 7.03 -11.96
C ARG A 63 -29.01 7.25 -12.15
N LEU A 64 -28.62 8.14 -13.06
CA LEU A 64 -27.22 8.51 -13.24
C LEU A 64 -26.66 9.17 -11.99
N ASP A 65 -27.37 10.14 -11.41
CA ASP A 65 -26.93 10.81 -10.17
C ASP A 65 -26.72 9.82 -9.02
N LYS A 66 -27.63 8.84 -8.87
CA LYS A 66 -27.49 7.77 -7.86
C LYS A 66 -26.30 6.86 -8.13
N LEU A 67 -26.02 6.57 -9.40
CA LEU A 67 -24.88 5.75 -9.80
C LEU A 67 -23.57 6.47 -9.50
N ASP A 68 -23.49 7.77 -9.84
CA ASP A 68 -22.33 8.61 -9.57
C ASP A 68 -22.06 8.75 -8.06
N GLN A 69 -23.10 8.98 -7.26
CA GLN A 69 -22.98 9.01 -5.79
C GLN A 69 -22.47 7.67 -5.23
N LYS A 70 -22.99 6.54 -5.73
CA LYS A 70 -22.55 5.21 -5.30
C LYS A 70 -21.10 4.94 -5.71
N PHE A 71 -20.70 5.40 -6.90
CA PHE A 71 -19.34 5.27 -7.38
C PHE A 71 -18.37 6.10 -6.53
N SER A 72 -18.69 7.38 -6.31
CA SER A 72 -17.90 8.28 -5.45
C SER A 72 -17.69 7.69 -4.06
N LYS A 73 -18.78 7.24 -3.41
CA LYS A 73 -18.69 6.61 -2.08
C LYS A 73 -17.78 5.38 -2.08
N ARG A 74 -17.82 4.57 -3.14
CA ARG A 74 -16.99 3.37 -3.24
C ARG A 74 -15.52 3.70 -3.48
N CYS A 75 -15.22 4.80 -4.19
CA CYS A 75 -13.88 5.33 -4.30
C CYS A 75 -13.38 5.81 -2.93
N ASP A 76 -14.16 6.60 -2.20
CA ASP A 76 -13.79 7.09 -0.87
C ASP A 76 -13.53 5.93 0.12
N GLU A 77 -14.38 4.90 0.10
CA GLU A 77 -14.19 3.68 0.92
C GLU A 77 -12.92 2.90 0.53
N LEU A 78 -12.54 2.90 -0.75
CA LEU A 78 -11.32 2.26 -1.22
C LEU A 78 -10.08 3.02 -0.78
N ASP A 79 -10.10 4.34 -0.90
CA ASP A 79 -9.00 5.22 -0.48
C ASP A 79 -8.74 5.07 1.03
N GLN A 80 -9.78 5.13 1.86
CA GLN A 80 -9.66 4.90 3.31
C GLN A 80 -9.07 3.52 3.65
N LYS A 81 -9.43 2.49 2.87
CA LYS A 81 -8.89 1.14 3.06
C LYS A 81 -7.42 1.05 2.66
N ILE A 82 -7.01 1.81 1.65
CA ILE A 82 -5.61 1.90 1.21
C ILE A 82 -4.80 2.64 2.28
N ASP A 83 -5.25 3.79 2.77
CA ASP A 83 -4.58 4.56 3.83
C ASP A 83 -4.36 3.71 5.08
N LYS A 84 -5.41 3.02 5.55
CA LYS A 84 -5.29 2.12 6.70
C LYS A 84 -4.25 1.00 6.48
N ARG A 85 -4.13 0.48 5.25
CA ARG A 85 -3.12 -0.54 4.93
C ARG A 85 -1.71 0.03 4.91
N TYR A 86 -1.54 1.28 4.51
CA TYR A 86 -0.25 1.97 4.61
C TYR A 86 0.14 2.15 6.08
N ASP A 87 -0.76 2.66 6.93
CA ASP A 87 -0.50 2.81 8.37
C ASP A 87 -0.12 1.48 9.04
N GLU A 88 -0.85 0.40 8.72
CA GLU A 88 -0.54 -0.95 9.23
C GLU A 88 0.83 -1.46 8.75
N LEU A 89 1.24 -1.10 7.54
CA LEU A 89 2.53 -1.49 6.98
C LEU A 89 3.67 -0.71 7.64
N ASP A 90 3.51 0.60 7.82
CA ASP A 90 4.50 1.46 8.46
C ASP A 90 4.75 1.03 9.91
N GLN A 91 3.70 0.78 10.69
CA GLN A 91 3.84 0.25 12.05
C GLN A 91 4.57 -1.09 12.11
N LYS A 92 4.35 -1.96 11.10
CA LYS A 92 5.02 -3.25 11.01
C LYS A 92 6.50 -3.10 10.65
N ILE A 93 6.83 -2.09 9.84
CA ILE A 93 8.20 -1.75 9.48
C ILE A 93 8.94 -1.19 10.70
N ASP A 94 8.34 -0.22 11.40
CA ASP A 94 8.91 0.37 12.63
C ASP A 94 9.22 -0.71 13.67
N LYS A 95 8.25 -1.59 13.94
CA LYS A 95 8.45 -2.71 14.86
C LYS A 95 9.62 -3.62 14.45
N ARG A 96 9.82 -3.84 13.14
CA ARG A 96 10.94 -4.65 12.65
C ARG A 96 12.28 -3.94 12.81
N TYR A 97 12.31 -2.61 12.69
CA TYR A 97 13.50 -1.82 13.00
C TYR A 97 13.85 -1.93 14.48
N ASP A 98 12.88 -1.72 15.38
CA ASP A 98 13.10 -1.86 16.83
C ASP A 98 13.62 -3.25 17.21
N GLU A 99 13.04 -4.32 16.63
CA GLU A 99 13.49 -5.70 16.85
C GLU A 99 14.92 -5.93 16.34
N LEU A 100 15.30 -5.27 15.23
CA LEU A 100 16.65 -5.38 14.67
C LEU A 100 17.68 -4.64 15.53
N ASP A 101 17.36 -3.43 15.97
CA ASP A 101 18.22 -2.61 16.82
C ASP A 101 18.50 -3.32 18.15
N GLN A 102 17.47 -3.85 18.82
CA GLN A 102 17.64 -4.64 20.04
C GLN A 102 18.54 -5.87 19.84
N LYS A 103 18.44 -6.52 18.67
CA LYS A 103 19.28 -7.68 18.33
C LYS A 103 20.73 -7.27 18.08
N ILE A 104 20.95 -6.09 17.51
CA ILE A 104 22.27 -5.51 17.29
C ILE A 104 22.91 -5.14 18.63
N ASP A 105 22.19 -4.43 19.49
CA ASP A 105 22.65 -4.05 20.84
C ASP A 105 23.07 -5.28 21.64
N LYS A 106 22.22 -6.32 21.67
CA LYS A 106 22.55 -7.58 22.35
C LYS A 106 23.83 -8.22 21.80
N ARG A 107 24.08 -8.13 20.48
CA ARG A 107 25.30 -8.67 19.88
C ARG A 107 26.54 -7.85 20.25
N TYR A 108 26.40 -6.54 20.40
CA TYR A 108 27.48 -5.70 20.90
C TYR A 108 27.81 -6.06 22.35
N ASP A 109 26.81 -6.17 23.24
CA ASP A 109 27.03 -6.59 24.63
C ASP A 109 27.72 -7.97 24.73
N GLU A 110 27.28 -8.94 23.92
CA GLU A 110 27.91 -10.26 23.87
C GLU A 110 29.36 -10.22 23.35
N LEU A 111 29.69 -9.27 22.46
CA LEU A 111 31.03 -9.09 21.94
C LEU A 111 31.94 -8.43 22.97
N ASP A 112 31.47 -7.38 23.64
CA ASP A 112 32.20 -6.68 24.68
C ASP A 112 32.56 -7.63 25.83
N GLN A 113 31.59 -8.43 26.31
CA GLN A 113 31.87 -9.45 27.34
C GLN A 113 32.90 -10.50 26.90
N LYS A 114 32.96 -10.84 25.60
CA LYS A 114 33.98 -11.76 25.07
C LYS A 114 35.35 -11.10 25.00
N ILE A 115 35.39 -9.81 24.69
CA ILE A 115 36.61 -9.01 24.65
C ILE A 115 37.18 -8.87 26.06
N ASP A 116 36.35 -8.50 27.04
CA ASP A 116 36.75 -8.37 28.45
C ASP A 116 37.35 -9.67 28.98
N LYS A 117 36.68 -10.82 28.77
CA LYS A 117 37.21 -12.13 29.15
C LYS A 117 38.56 -12.45 28.50
N ARG A 118 38.77 -12.02 27.25
CA ARG A 118 40.05 -12.22 26.57
C ARG A 118 41.14 -11.34 27.14
N TYR A 119 40.82 -10.12 27.58
CA TYR A 119 41.76 -9.26 28.30
C TYR A 119 42.15 -9.88 29.65
N ASP A 120 41.16 -10.32 30.46
CA ASP A 120 41.42 -10.99 31.74
C ASP A 120 42.32 -12.24 31.57
N ASP A 121 42.01 -13.07 30.57
CA ASP A 121 42.81 -14.26 30.24
C ASP A 121 44.25 -13.91 29.80
N LEU A 122 44.42 -12.79 29.11
CA LEU A 122 45.74 -12.31 28.67
C LEU A 122 46.54 -11.77 29.85
N ASP A 123 45.93 -10.96 30.71
CA ASP A 123 46.56 -10.40 31.91
C ASP A 123 47.03 -11.53 32.84
N GLN A 124 46.19 -12.54 33.09
CA GLN A 124 46.60 -13.72 33.88
C GLN A 124 47.77 -14.50 33.26
N LYS A 125 47.86 -14.56 31.92
CA LYS A 125 49.00 -15.19 31.24
C LYS A 125 50.27 -14.35 31.38
N ILE A 126 50.14 -13.03 31.31
CA ILE A 126 51.24 -12.09 31.50
C ILE A 126 51.77 -12.19 32.93
N ASP A 127 50.90 -12.16 33.94
CA ASP A 127 51.28 -12.31 35.35
C ASP A 127 52.04 -13.60 35.61
N LYS A 128 51.53 -14.74 35.10
CA LYS A 128 52.22 -16.04 35.21
C LYS A 128 53.60 -16.04 34.55
N ARG A 129 53.76 -15.32 33.43
CA ARG A 129 55.06 -15.18 32.76
C ARG A 129 56.01 -14.32 33.59
N PHE A 130 55.54 -13.22 34.16
CA PHE A 130 56.32 -12.38 35.05
C PHE A 130 56.79 -13.14 36.31
N ASP A 131 55.89 -13.87 36.97
CA ASP A 131 56.22 -14.72 38.12
C ASP A 131 57.30 -15.75 37.78
N GLN A 132 57.20 -16.37 36.60
CA GLN A 132 58.19 -17.34 36.14
C GLN A 132 59.55 -16.66 35.90
N ILE A 133 59.58 -15.51 35.24
CA ILE A 133 60.80 -14.72 35.00
C ILE A 133 61.44 -14.32 36.35
N GLN A 134 60.65 -13.91 37.32
CA GLN A 134 61.16 -13.54 38.65
C GLN A 134 61.81 -14.73 39.36
N LYS A 135 61.21 -15.92 39.30
CA LYS A 135 61.80 -17.16 39.85
C LYS A 135 63.08 -17.54 39.14
N ASP A 136 63.11 -17.45 37.81
CA ASP A 136 64.29 -17.77 37.01
C ASP A 136 65.44 -16.79 37.32
N MET A 137 65.14 -15.51 37.54
CA MET A 137 66.10 -14.49 37.95
C MET A 137 66.69 -14.81 39.34
N GLN A 138 65.85 -15.11 40.33
CA GLN A 138 66.31 -15.48 41.68
C GLN A 138 67.20 -16.73 41.66
N LEU A 139 66.84 -17.73 40.85
CA LEU A 139 67.66 -18.93 40.68
C LEU A 139 69.01 -18.61 40.04
N LEU A 140 69.04 -17.70 39.05
CA LEU A 140 70.27 -17.25 38.42
C LEU A 140 71.16 -16.49 39.41
N GLU A 141 70.59 -15.57 40.19
CA GLU A 141 71.30 -14.83 41.25
C GLU A 141 71.93 -15.80 42.26
N ALA A 142 71.16 -16.77 42.78
CA ALA A 142 71.67 -17.76 43.72
C ALA A 142 72.83 -18.59 43.13
N LYS A 143 72.71 -19.02 41.87
CA LYS A 143 73.79 -19.74 41.16
C LYS A 143 75.05 -18.87 41.02
N LEU A 144 74.90 -17.59 40.71
CA LEU A 144 76.02 -16.65 40.59
C LEU A 144 76.69 -16.43 41.95
N THR A 145 75.92 -16.22 43.02
CA THR A 145 76.45 -16.06 44.38
C THR A 145 77.27 -17.26 44.81
N VAL A 146 76.77 -18.48 44.60
CA VAL A 146 77.51 -19.72 44.92
C VAL A 146 78.81 -19.82 44.11
N LYS A 147 78.75 -19.53 42.80
CA LYS A 147 79.92 -19.59 41.91
C LYS A 147 80.99 -18.55 42.29
N LEU A 148 80.60 -17.34 42.63
CA LEU A 148 81.53 -16.30 43.09
C LEU A 148 82.13 -16.67 44.46
N GLY A 149 81.31 -17.19 45.37
CA GLY A 149 81.76 -17.68 46.68
C GLY A 149 82.82 -18.77 46.57
N SER A 150 82.63 -19.76 45.70
CA SER A 150 83.61 -20.84 45.51
C SER A 150 84.92 -20.33 44.92
N ILE A 151 84.88 -19.40 43.97
CA ILE A 151 86.08 -18.74 43.42
C ILE A 151 86.85 -18.00 44.51
N MET A 152 86.17 -17.26 45.39
CA MET A 152 86.82 -16.53 46.49
C MET A 152 87.54 -17.48 47.46
N VAL A 153 86.89 -18.59 47.85
CA VAL A 153 87.50 -19.59 48.74
C VAL A 153 88.78 -20.18 48.12
N ILE A 154 88.74 -20.54 46.84
CA ILE A 154 89.91 -21.05 46.11
C ILE A 154 91.02 -19.99 46.08
N GLY A 155 90.69 -18.74 45.76
CA GLY A 155 91.66 -17.64 45.68
C GLY A 155 92.36 -17.36 47.01
N ILE A 156 91.61 -17.33 48.12
CA ILE A 156 92.17 -17.14 49.47
C ILE A 156 93.09 -18.31 49.85
N GLY A 157 92.67 -19.55 49.57
CA GLY A 157 93.48 -20.75 49.84
C GLY A 157 94.83 -20.73 49.11
N LEU A 158 94.83 -20.35 47.82
CA LEU A 158 96.06 -20.23 47.02
C LEU A 158 97.01 -19.15 47.57
N LEU A 159 96.50 -17.99 47.98
CA LEU A 159 97.30 -16.91 48.58
C LEU A 159 97.89 -17.31 49.94
N GLY A 160 97.14 -18.06 50.76
CA GLY A 160 97.63 -18.59 52.03
C GLY A 160 98.78 -19.58 51.84
N ALA A 161 98.66 -20.49 50.86
CA ALA A 161 99.70 -21.47 50.53
C ALA A 161 100.99 -20.78 50.03
N LEU A 162 100.88 -19.70 49.24
CA LEU A 162 102.02 -18.93 48.75
C LEU A 162 102.80 -18.20 49.86
N LYS A 163 102.17 -17.86 50.99
CA LYS A 163 102.86 -17.23 52.14
C LYS A 163 103.57 -18.24 53.05
N LEU A 164 103.33 -19.55 52.88
CA LEU A 164 103.89 -20.63 53.69
C LEU A 164 105.10 -21.34 53.02
N ILE A 165 105.46 -20.92 51.81
CA ILE A 165 106.63 -21.36 51.03
C ILE A 165 107.63 -20.20 50.99
#